data_AF-A0A958RIH1-F1
#
_entry.id   AF-A0A958RIH1-F1
#
_cell.length_a   1.000
_cell.length_b   1.000
_cell.length_c   1.000
_cell.angle_alpha   90.00
_cell.angle_beta   90.00
_cell.angle_gamma   90.00
#
_symmetry.space_group_name_H-M   'P 1'
#
loop_
_entity.id
_entity.type
_entity.pdbx_description
1 polymer ?
#
loop_
_entity_poly.entity_id
_entity_poly.type
_entity_poly.pdbx_seq_one_letter_code
_entity_poly.pdbx_strand_id
1 'polypeptide(L)'
;MSLDKILSISGKPGLYKIIAQTRNGFVAESLIDSKKINVTIHSNVSILSEIAVYTLTEELPLREVLKKVMVKENGEPTSISHKDSKDTLEEYFFEVLPDYDEDRVYAS
;
A
#
# COMPACT_ATOMS: atom_id res chain seq x y z
N MET A 1 9.34 -10.65 3.20
CA MET A 1 7.89 -10.79 2.98
C MET A 1 7.58 -10.40 1.53
N SER A 2 6.84 -11.23 0.79
CA SER A 2 6.43 -10.93 -0.58
C SER A 2 5.05 -10.26 -0.57
N LEU A 3 4.88 -9.21 -1.39
CA LEU A 3 3.61 -8.47 -1.55
C LEU A 3 2.81 -8.97 -2.75
N ASP A 4 3.29 -10.00 -3.46
CA ASP A 4 2.79 -10.44 -4.78
C ASP A 4 1.36 -10.99 -4.73
N LYS A 5 0.86 -11.30 -3.54
CA LYS A 5 -0.51 -11.78 -3.31
C LYS A 5 -1.35 -10.81 -2.49
N ILE A 6 -0.81 -9.65 -2.12
CA ILE A 6 -1.51 -8.64 -1.34
C ILE A 6 -2.03 -7.57 -2.30
N LEU A 7 -3.30 -7.22 -2.16
CA LEU A 7 -3.96 -6.27 -3.03
C LEU A 7 -4.88 -5.33 -2.26
N SER A 8 -5.07 -4.15 -2.84
CA SER A 8 -6.12 -3.21 -2.51
C SER A 8 -7.26 -3.34 -3.52
N ILE A 9 -8.50 -3.24 -3.04
CA ILE A 9 -9.71 -3.28 -3.88
C ILE A 9 -10.43 -1.96 -3.71
N SER A 10 -10.60 -1.23 -4.81
CA SER A 10 -11.29 0.07 -4.79
C SER A 10 -12.69 -0.05 -4.18
N GLY A 11 -13.02 0.86 -3.25
CA GLY A 11 -14.30 0.89 -2.55
C GLY A 11 -14.47 -0.16 -1.45
N LYS A 12 -13.44 -0.96 -1.15
CA LYS A 12 -13.43 -1.86 0.01
C LYS A 12 -12.34 -1.44 1.00
N PRO A 13 -12.63 -1.46 2.31
CA PRO A 13 -11.63 -1.11 3.31
C PRO A 13 -10.57 -2.23 3.42
N GLY A 14 -9.37 -1.83 3.78
CA GLY A 14 -8.26 -2.72 4.10
C GLY A 14 -7.59 -3.37 2.90
N LEU A 15 -6.71 -4.31 3.20
CA LEU A 15 -5.95 -5.11 2.24
C LEU A 15 -6.48 -6.54 2.23
N TYR A 16 -6.30 -7.19 1.08
CA TYR A 16 -6.75 -8.57 0.86
C TYR A 16 -5.61 -9.42 0.33
N LYS A 17 -5.65 -10.71 0.65
CA LYS A 17 -4.72 -11.73 0.15
C LYS A 17 -5.42 -12.62 -0.85
N ILE A 18 -4.83 -12.83 -2.03
CA ILE A 18 -5.33 -13.81 -2.99
C ILE A 18 -5.12 -15.22 -2.43
N ILE A 19 -6.21 -16.00 -2.33
CA ILE A 19 -6.16 -17.39 -1.87
C ILE A 19 -6.45 -18.40 -2.99
N ALA A 20 -7.24 -18.04 -4.00
CA ALA A 20 -7.53 -18.93 -5.13
C ALA A 20 -7.91 -18.14 -6.39
N GLN A 21 -7.55 -18.65 -7.57
CA GLN A 21 -8.05 -18.14 -8.85
C GLN A 21 -9.35 -18.85 -9.24
N THR A 22 -10.23 -18.14 -9.93
CA THR A 22 -11.51 -18.66 -10.45
C THR A 22 -11.61 -18.33 -11.93
N ARG A 23 -12.59 -18.90 -12.65
CA ARG A 23 -12.78 -18.62 -14.08
C ARG A 23 -13.03 -17.14 -14.40
N ASN A 24 -13.65 -16.40 -13.48
CA ASN A 24 -14.10 -15.02 -13.72
C ASN A 24 -13.40 -13.99 -12.81
N GLY A 25 -12.28 -14.36 -12.18
CA GLY A 25 -11.59 -13.52 -11.20
C GLY A 25 -10.87 -14.36 -10.15
N PHE A 26 -10.99 -14.00 -8.87
CA PHE A 26 -10.30 -14.70 -7.77
C PHE A 26 -11.04 -14.59 -6.45
N VAL A 27 -10.70 -15.48 -5.52
CA VAL A 27 -11.11 -15.41 -4.13
C VAL A 27 -10.01 -14.70 -3.34
N ALA A 28 -10.40 -13.67 -2.60
CA ALA A 28 -9.50 -12.90 -1.74
C ALA A 28 -9.97 -12.97 -0.29
N GLU A 29 -9.02 -13.00 0.64
CA GLU A 29 -9.23 -13.02 2.08
C GLU A 29 -8.81 -11.67 2.69
N SER A 30 -9.71 -11.03 3.44
CA SER A 30 -9.44 -9.78 4.15
C SER A 30 -8.37 -9.98 5.22
N LEU A 31 -7.37 -9.11 5.27
CA LEU A 31 -6.34 -9.12 6.32
C LEU A 31 -6.85 -8.60 7.67
N ILE A 32 -8.01 -7.95 7.70
CA ILE A 32 -8.59 -7.38 8.93
C ILE A 32 -9.39 -8.43 9.70
N ASP A 33 -10.27 -9.16 9.00
CA ASP A 33 -11.28 -10.01 9.61
C ASP A 33 -11.32 -11.43 9.05
N SER A 34 -10.36 -11.81 8.19
CA SER A 34 -10.27 -13.13 7.54
C SER A 34 -11.50 -13.53 6.72
N LYS A 35 -12.40 -12.58 6.40
CA LYS A 35 -13.55 -12.87 5.55
C LYS A 35 -13.12 -13.05 4.11
N LYS A 36 -13.73 -14.03 3.45
CA LYS A 36 -13.50 -14.34 2.03
C LYS A 36 -14.49 -13.59 1.16
N ILE A 37 -14.00 -13.02 0.07
CA ILE A 37 -14.80 -12.35 -0.94
C ILE A 37 -14.44 -12.88 -2.33
N ASN A 38 -15.44 -12.92 -3.20
CA ASN A 38 -15.22 -13.14 -4.62
C ASN A 38 -14.97 -11.79 -5.28
N VAL A 39 -13.83 -11.65 -5.96
CA VAL A 39 -13.44 -10.47 -6.72
C VAL A 39 -13.51 -10.82 -8.20
N THR A 40 -14.26 -10.01 -8.94
CA THR A 40 -14.44 -10.21 -10.39
C THR A 40 -13.32 -9.55 -11.17
N ILE A 41 -13.09 -9.98 -12.40
CA ILE A 41 -12.08 -9.39 -13.30
C ILE A 41 -12.30 -7.89 -13.59
N HIS A 42 -13.54 -7.40 -13.49
CA HIS A 42 -13.89 -6.00 -13.70
C HIS A 42 -13.68 -5.11 -12.46
N SER A 43 -13.28 -5.69 -11.33
CA SER A 43 -13.00 -4.92 -10.12
C SER A 43 -11.68 -4.16 -10.29
N ASN A 44 -11.67 -2.88 -9.91
CA ASN A 44 -10.43 -2.10 -9.86
C ASN A 44 -9.58 -2.56 -8.68
N VAL A 45 -8.48 -3.22 -9.00
CA VAL A 45 -7.59 -3.89 -8.05
C VAL A 45 -6.16 -3.41 -8.29
N SER A 46 -5.45 -3.12 -7.21
CA SER A 46 -4.03 -2.78 -7.25
C SER A 46 -3.25 -3.83 -6.46
N ILE A 47 -2.31 -4.50 -7.12
CA ILE A 47 -1.42 -5.46 -6.46
C ILE A 47 -0.26 -4.69 -5.85
N LEU A 48 -0.01 -4.86 -4.56
CA LEU A 48 0.99 -4.05 -3.83
C LEU A 48 2.42 -4.26 -4.34
N SER A 49 2.73 -5.41 -4.93
CA SER A 49 4.03 -5.67 -5.57
C SER A 49 4.27 -4.86 -6.84
N GLU A 50 3.21 -4.36 -7.48
CA GLU A 50 3.26 -3.56 -8.70
C GLU A 50 3.23 -2.06 -8.43
N ILE A 51 3.13 -1.66 -7.15
CA ILE A 51 3.14 -0.26 -6.74
C ILE A 51 4.57 0.18 -6.44
N ALA A 52 4.96 1.32 -6.99
CA ALA A 52 6.20 2.02 -6.69
C ALA A 52 5.92 3.49 -6.40
N VAL A 53 6.85 4.12 -5.69
CA VAL A 53 6.85 5.55 -5.37
C VAL A 53 7.92 6.22 -6.22
N TYR A 54 7.57 7.34 -6.84
CA TYR A 54 8.52 8.12 -7.63
C TYR A 54 9.48 8.87 -6.72
N THR A 55 10.77 8.72 -6.99
CA THR A 55 11.83 9.57 -6.44
C THR A 55 12.34 10.52 -7.54
N LEU A 56 13.19 11.46 -7.15
CA LEU A 56 13.84 12.39 -8.09
C LEU A 56 14.71 11.70 -9.15
N THR A 57 15.03 10.40 -8.97
CA THR A 57 15.93 9.66 -9.86
C THR A 57 15.31 8.40 -10.45
N GLU A 58 14.56 7.64 -9.66
CA GLU A 58 14.01 6.34 -10.07
C GLU A 58 12.68 6.02 -9.35
N GLU A 59 12.12 4.86 -9.67
CA GLU A 59 10.95 4.34 -8.96
C GLU A 59 11.40 3.41 -7.84
N LEU A 60 10.97 3.69 -6.61
CA LEU A 60 11.24 2.85 -5.46
C LEU A 60 10.04 1.94 -5.18
N PRO A 61 10.18 0.60 -5.23
CA PRO A 61 9.08 -0.31 -4.95
C PRO A 61 8.47 -0.07 -3.57
N LEU A 62 7.14 -0.15 -3.46
CA LEU A 62 6.41 0.11 -2.21
C LEU A 62 6.92 -0.74 -1.04
N ARG A 63 7.36 -1.98 -1.31
CA ARG A 63 7.97 -2.85 -0.31
C ARG A 63 9.18 -2.21 0.38
N GLU A 64 10.05 -1.55 -0.37
CA GLU A 64 11.24 -0.91 0.19
C GLU A 64 10.88 0.35 0.97
N VAL A 65 9.89 1.11 0.51
CA VAL A 65 9.33 2.26 1.27
C VAL A 65 8.77 1.80 2.61
N LEU A 66 7.92 0.75 2.62
CA LEU A 66 7.36 0.20 3.86
C LEU A 66 8.43 -0.35 4.82
N LYS A 67 9.55 -0.86 4.30
CA LYS A 67 10.69 -1.23 5.16
C LYS A 67 11.35 0.00 5.80
N LYS A 68 11.53 1.09 5.06
CA LYS A 68 12.05 2.35 5.63
C LYS A 68 11.14 2.87 6.75
N VAL A 69 9.81 2.83 6.53
CA VAL A 69 8.80 3.13 7.57
C VAL A 69 8.97 2.21 8.79
N MET A 70 9.04 0.89 8.57
CA MET A 70 9.24 -0.08 9.65
C MET A 70 10.51 0.20 10.47
N VAL A 71 11.61 0.57 9.81
CA VAL A 71 12.88 0.90 10.49
C VAL A 71 12.73 2.18 11.32
N LYS A 72 12.10 3.22 10.77
CA LYS A 72 11.84 4.48 11.48
C LYS A 72 11.00 4.26 12.75
N GLU A 73 9.95 3.46 12.65
CA GLU A 73 9.01 3.19 13.74
C GLU A 73 9.42 2.01 14.63
N ASN A 74 10.59 1.40 14.38
CA ASN A 74 11.04 0.19 15.08
C ASN A 74 10.03 -0.98 15.03
N GLY A 75 9.22 -1.05 13.99
CA GLY A 75 8.17 -2.07 13.80
C GLY A 75 6.86 -1.81 14.54
N GLU A 76 6.74 -0.69 15.26
CA GLU A 76 5.50 -0.27 15.92
C GLU A 76 4.53 0.41 14.94
N PRO A 77 3.25 0.60 15.33
CA PRO A 77 2.32 1.41 14.55
C PRO A 77 2.87 2.81 14.26
N THR A 78 2.53 3.37 13.10
CA THR A 78 2.98 4.71 12.71
C THR A 78 2.57 5.73 13.75
N SER A 79 3.50 6.64 14.06
CA SER A 79 3.29 7.76 14.99
C SER A 79 2.23 8.77 14.49
N ILE A 80 1.95 8.76 13.18
CA ILE A 80 0.95 9.59 12.50
C ILE A 80 -0.31 8.81 12.10
N SER A 81 -1.39 9.55 11.89
CA SER A 81 -2.67 9.08 11.39
C SER A 81 -2.91 9.54 9.96
N HIS A 82 -3.56 8.71 9.14
CA HIS A 82 -4.04 9.08 7.80
C HIS A 82 -5.05 10.26 7.78
N LYS A 83 -5.46 10.77 8.95
CA LYS A 83 -6.35 11.92 9.11
C LYS A 83 -5.61 13.19 9.52
N ASP A 84 -4.31 13.12 9.73
CA ASP A 84 -3.50 14.29 10.08
C ASP A 84 -3.42 15.26 8.91
N SER A 85 -2.95 16.48 9.19
CA SER A 85 -2.77 17.51 8.17
C SER A 85 -1.81 17.05 7.08
N LYS A 86 -2.04 17.57 5.87
CA LYS A 86 -1.16 17.39 4.70
C LYS A 86 0.31 17.62 5.08
N ASP A 87 0.61 18.75 5.72
CA ASP A 87 1.97 19.11 6.13
C ASP A 87 2.61 18.04 7.03
N THR A 88 1.84 17.46 7.96
CA THR A 88 2.31 16.41 8.88
C THR A 88 2.59 15.09 8.14
N LEU A 89 1.74 14.74 7.17
CA LEU A 89 1.95 13.56 6.34
C LEU A 89 3.19 13.72 5.45
N GLU A 90 3.39 14.91 4.88
CA GLU A 90 4.53 15.23 4.02
C GLU A 90 5.84 15.29 4.82
N GLU A 91 5.86 15.94 5.99
CA GLU A 91 7.00 15.94 6.90
C GLU A 91 7.40 14.52 7.30
N TYR A 92 6.44 13.70 7.70
CA TYR A 92 6.69 12.30 8.05
C TYR A 92 7.27 11.51 6.88
N PHE A 93 6.68 11.66 5.69
CA PHE A 93 7.12 10.92 4.52
C PHE A 93 8.50 11.38 4.04
N PHE A 94 8.81 12.67 4.16
CA PHE A 94 10.13 13.22 3.87
C PHE A 94 11.20 12.65 4.82
N GLU A 95 10.89 12.44 6.10
CA GLU A 95 11.81 11.77 7.03
C GLU A 95 12.06 10.30 6.67
N VAL A 96 11.10 9.63 6.01
CA VAL A 96 11.22 8.23 5.56
C VAL A 96 11.97 8.13 4.22
N LEU A 97 11.64 9.02 3.28
CA LEU A 97 12.10 9.00 1.91
C LEU A 97 12.41 10.44 1.45
N PRO A 98 13.56 11.04 1.82
CA PRO A 98 13.83 12.47 1.57
C PRO A 98 13.90 12.88 0.09
N ASP A 99 14.02 11.92 -0.82
CA ASP A 99 14.20 12.12 -2.26
C ASP A 99 12.94 11.78 -3.07
N TYR A 100 11.77 11.70 -2.43
CA TYR A 100 10.52 11.48 -3.14
C TYR A 100 10.15 12.67 -4.05
N ASP A 101 9.49 12.38 -5.18
CA ASP A 101 9.05 13.41 -6.12
C ASP A 101 7.70 14.00 -5.67
N GLU A 102 7.74 15.18 -5.04
CA GLU A 102 6.58 15.90 -4.48
C GLU A 102 5.52 16.27 -5.53
N ASP A 103 5.90 16.44 -6.80
CA ASP A 103 4.95 16.77 -7.87
C ASP A 103 4.13 15.53 -8.29
N ARG A 104 4.67 14.33 -8.06
CA ARG A 104 4.07 13.06 -8.48
C ARG A 104 3.50 12.25 -7.33
N VAL A 105 3.92 12.53 -6.10
CA VAL A 105 3.47 11.87 -4.88
C VAL A 105 2.75 12.91 -4.02
N TYR A 106 1.42 12.87 -4.06
CA TYR A 106 0.57 13.84 -3.39
C TYR A 106 -0.29 13.19 -2.30
N ALA A 107 -0.58 13.93 -1.24
CA ALA A 107 -1.56 13.53 -0.23
C ALA A 107 -2.97 13.46 -0.86
N SER A 108 -3.71 12.39 -0.54
CA SER A 108 -5.05 12.11 -1.08
C SER A 108 -6.17 12.85 -0.36
#